data_AF-A0A0A2LXD6-F1
#
_entry.id   AF-A0A0A2LXD6-F1
#
_cell.length_a   1.000
_cell.length_b   1.000
_cell.length_c   1.000
_cell.angle_alpha   90.00
_cell.angle_beta   90.00
_cell.angle_gamma   90.00
#
_symmetry.space_group_name_H-M   'P 1'
#
loop_
_entity.id
_entity.type
_entity.pdbx_description
1 polymer ?
#
loop_
_entity_poly.entity_id
_entity_poly.type
_entity_poly.pdbx_seq_one_letter_code
_entity_poly.pdbx_strand_id
1 'polypeptide(L)'
;MENWIEYIDLKFSEYEKINSHENKNGFYPSRVYKINGTYIEFEFDGITKLKKIECGKYWTIDNAEYISNAKAVFEQSKNNFIMFLQTSFDGENGTEYELNFTSENIKKLDQFLKLPIESGWIEKLYKYKNGAYKIEIENLSNDFEINNCEIILLDIAEQDLPFVGDKLSRKINTFFIDKFAKKENIKVEITEVKPIENKKTNA
;
A
#
# COMPACT_ATOMS: atom_id res chain seq x y z
N MET A 1 14.47 19.63 -13.92
CA MET A 1 14.28 18.23 -13.52
C MET A 1 13.40 17.59 -14.56
N GLU A 2 13.89 16.51 -15.16
CA GLU A 2 13.36 16.03 -16.44
C GLU A 2 12.88 14.58 -16.42
N ASN A 3 13.05 13.86 -15.30
CA ASN A 3 12.67 12.46 -15.19
C ASN A 3 12.28 12.06 -13.75
N TRP A 4 11.61 10.90 -13.63
CA TRP A 4 11.06 10.44 -12.36
C TRP A 4 12.14 10.09 -11.33
N ILE A 5 13.27 9.55 -11.78
CA ILE A 5 14.35 9.10 -10.88
C ILE A 5 14.90 10.31 -10.12
N GLU A 6 15.28 11.38 -10.84
CA GLU A 6 15.75 12.63 -10.22
C GLU A 6 14.72 13.24 -9.26
N TYR A 7 13.44 13.21 -9.66
CA TYR A 7 12.35 13.74 -8.85
C TYR A 7 12.20 13.02 -7.52
N ILE A 8 12.14 11.68 -7.58
CA ILE A 8 11.95 10.84 -6.41
C ILE A 8 13.18 10.91 -5.51
N ASP A 9 14.39 10.80 -6.07
CA ASP A 9 15.62 10.88 -5.29
C ASP A 9 15.76 12.23 -4.57
N LEU A 10 15.46 13.35 -5.24
CA LEU A 10 15.46 14.66 -4.59
C LEU A 10 14.42 14.72 -3.46
N LYS A 11 13.17 14.29 -3.73
CA LYS A 11 12.08 14.34 -2.78
C LYS A 11 12.36 13.51 -1.52
N PHE A 12 12.97 12.34 -1.69
CA PHE A 12 13.30 11.47 -0.57
C PHE A 12 14.63 11.83 0.10
N SER A 13 15.53 12.58 -0.55
CA SER A 13 16.79 13.03 0.07
C SER A 13 16.61 13.83 1.37
N GLU A 14 15.43 14.41 1.60
CA GLU A 14 15.07 15.19 2.77
C GLU A 14 14.86 14.37 4.06
N TYR A 15 14.76 13.04 3.97
CA TYR A 15 14.48 12.17 5.13
C TYR A 15 15.75 11.47 5.65
N GLU A 16 15.88 11.40 6.98
CA GLU A 16 17.13 11.06 7.68
C GLU A 16 17.53 9.57 7.57
N LYS A 17 16.55 8.67 7.41
CA LYS A 17 16.75 7.21 7.52
C LYS A 17 16.10 6.45 6.38
N ILE A 18 16.64 6.64 5.18
CA ILE A 18 16.26 5.88 4.00
C ILE A 18 17.24 4.75 3.78
N ASN A 19 16.74 3.52 3.85
CA ASN A 19 17.36 2.43 3.12
C ASN A 19 16.75 2.43 1.72
N SER A 20 17.54 2.85 0.73
CA SER A 20 17.18 2.76 -0.67
C SER A 20 17.85 1.55 -1.29
N HIS A 21 17.08 0.69 -1.93
CA HIS A 21 17.63 -0.40 -2.73
C HIS A 21 17.13 -0.28 -4.16
N GLU A 22 18.05 -0.44 -5.11
CA GLU A 22 17.69 -0.72 -6.50
C GLU A 22 17.41 -2.20 -6.62
N ASN A 23 16.18 -2.55 -6.99
CA ASN A 23 15.89 -3.91 -7.39
C ASN A 23 15.95 -4.00 -8.92
N LYS A 24 16.76 -4.93 -9.42
CA LYS A 24 16.83 -5.29 -10.85
C LYS A 24 16.25 -6.69 -11.10
N ASN A 25 15.75 -7.36 -10.06
CA ASN A 25 15.13 -8.68 -10.17
C ASN A 25 13.67 -8.51 -10.59
N GLY A 26 13.46 -8.33 -11.89
CA GLY A 26 12.15 -8.12 -12.52
C GLY A 26 12.31 -7.68 -13.97
N PHE A 27 11.19 -7.43 -14.66
CA PHE A 27 11.22 -6.84 -16.01
C PHE A 27 11.58 -5.34 -15.99
N TYR A 28 11.38 -4.66 -14.85
CA TYR A 28 11.54 -3.22 -14.68
C TYR A 28 12.40 -2.92 -13.43
N PRO A 29 13.27 -1.89 -13.47
CA PRO A 29 13.98 -1.45 -12.29
C PRO A 29 13.02 -0.81 -11.28
N SER A 30 13.25 -1.03 -9.98
CA SER A 30 12.51 -0.36 -8.90
C SER A 30 13.40 0.34 -7.88
N ARG A 31 12.85 1.40 -7.26
CA ARG A 31 13.43 2.12 -6.11
C ARG A 31 12.53 1.88 -4.91
N VAL A 32 13.07 1.26 -3.87
CA VAL A 32 12.34 1.01 -2.62
C VAL A 32 12.94 1.85 -1.51
N TYR A 33 12.12 2.66 -0.84
CA TYR A 33 12.46 3.48 0.32
C TYR A 33 11.80 2.88 1.55
N LYS A 34 12.58 2.60 2.60
CA LYS A 34 12.08 2.04 3.88
C LYS A 34 12.40 2.97 5.03
N ILE A 35 11.38 3.43 5.75
CA ILE A 35 11.48 4.41 6.82
C ILE A 35 10.42 4.15 7.89
N ASN A 36 10.81 4.06 9.17
CA ASN A 36 9.89 3.94 10.32
C ASN A 36 8.84 2.79 10.23
N GLY A 37 9.18 1.68 9.57
CA GLY A 37 8.24 0.56 9.37
C GLY A 37 7.25 0.77 8.23
N THR A 38 7.42 1.83 7.43
CA THR A 38 6.69 2.09 6.19
C THR A 38 7.64 1.96 5.01
N TYR A 39 7.23 1.23 3.97
CA TYR A 39 7.95 1.15 2.71
C TYR A 39 7.19 1.92 1.62
N ILE A 40 7.92 2.46 0.66
CA ILE A 40 7.39 3.02 -0.59
C ILE A 40 8.24 2.47 -1.73
N GLU A 41 7.58 1.91 -2.73
CA GLU A 41 8.21 1.38 -3.93
C GLU A 41 7.75 2.13 -5.18
N PHE A 42 8.71 2.42 -6.04
CA PHE A 42 8.52 3.01 -7.36
C PHE A 42 9.10 2.07 -8.41
N GLU A 43 8.26 1.57 -9.31
CA GLU A 43 8.68 0.75 -10.45
C GLU A 43 8.70 1.59 -11.72
N PHE A 44 9.77 1.48 -12.51
CA PHE A 44 10.05 2.38 -13.64
C PHE A 44 10.04 1.66 -14.99
N ASP A 45 9.41 2.27 -15.99
CA ASP A 45 9.53 1.90 -17.41
C ASP A 45 10.35 2.96 -18.14
N GLY A 46 11.67 2.83 -18.04
CA GLY A 46 12.60 3.89 -18.42
C GLY A 46 12.59 5.06 -17.43
N ILE A 47 13.10 6.22 -17.83
CA ILE A 47 13.25 7.37 -16.92
C ILE A 47 12.00 8.26 -16.86
N THR A 48 11.17 8.24 -17.91
CA THR A 48 10.03 9.14 -18.07
C THR A 48 8.70 8.53 -17.66
N LYS A 49 8.66 7.26 -17.23
CA LYS A 49 7.42 6.58 -16.87
C LYS A 49 7.56 5.76 -15.59
N LEU A 50 6.62 5.94 -14.67
CA LEU A 50 6.37 5.04 -13.55
C LEU A 50 5.36 4.00 -14.00
N LYS A 51 5.65 2.72 -13.79
CA LYS A 51 4.70 1.62 -14.00
C LYS A 51 3.74 1.48 -12.85
N LYS A 52 4.27 1.63 -11.65
CA LYS A 52 3.60 1.30 -10.41
C LYS A 52 4.23 2.10 -9.28
N ILE A 53 3.39 2.58 -8.38
CA ILE A 53 3.80 3.16 -7.11
C ILE A 53 2.97 2.47 -6.03
N GLU A 54 3.63 1.94 -5.01
CA GLU A 54 2.95 1.37 -3.85
C GLU A 54 3.63 1.75 -2.54
N CYS A 55 2.86 1.69 -1.46
CA CYS A 55 3.39 1.83 -0.10
C CYS A 55 2.63 0.93 0.86
N GLY A 56 3.31 0.53 1.92
CA GLY A 56 2.75 -0.37 2.91
C GLY A 56 3.59 -0.41 4.18
N LYS A 57 3.15 -1.23 5.13
CA LYS A 57 3.90 -1.49 6.36
C LYS A 57 4.84 -2.67 6.17
N TYR A 58 6.07 -2.53 6.68
CA TYR A 58 7.02 -3.62 6.83
C TYR A 58 7.54 -3.71 8.28
N TRP A 59 7.95 -4.90 8.70
CA TRP A 59 8.65 -5.12 9.95
C TRP A 59 9.61 -6.30 9.82
N THR A 60 10.55 -6.41 10.76
CA THR A 60 11.52 -7.51 10.79
C THR A 60 11.39 -8.33 12.06
N ILE A 61 11.40 -9.66 11.91
CA ILE A 61 11.47 -10.64 13.01
C ILE A 61 12.59 -11.62 12.65
N ASP A 62 13.57 -11.79 13.54
CA ASP A 62 14.69 -12.71 13.33
C ASP A 62 15.40 -12.54 11.97
N ASN A 63 15.63 -11.29 11.56
CA ASN A 63 16.20 -10.89 10.26
C ASN A 63 15.35 -11.24 9.01
N ALA A 64 14.16 -11.83 9.17
CA ALA A 64 13.19 -11.97 8.10
C ALA A 64 12.31 -10.72 8.03
N GLU A 65 12.08 -10.24 6.80
CA GLU A 65 11.19 -9.12 6.54
C GLU A 65 9.77 -9.62 6.26
N TYR A 66 8.81 -8.91 6.82
CA TYR A 66 7.39 -9.16 6.68
C TYR A 66 6.70 -7.88 6.23
N ILE A 67 5.68 -8.02 5.37
CA ILE A 67 4.86 -6.94 4.86
C ILE A 67 3.43 -7.14 5.33
N SER A 68 2.68 -6.05 5.54
CA SER A 68 1.27 -6.15 5.88
C SER A 68 0.46 -6.82 4.77
N ASN A 69 -0.68 -7.41 5.15
CA ASN A 69 -1.66 -7.95 4.22
C ASN A 69 -2.36 -6.86 3.40
N ALA A 70 -2.21 -5.58 3.77
CA ALA A 70 -2.74 -4.45 3.01
C ALA A 70 -1.61 -3.53 2.54
N LYS A 71 -1.85 -2.90 1.39
CA LYS A 71 -1.00 -1.87 0.82
C LYS A 71 -1.84 -0.82 0.10
N ALA A 72 -1.30 0.40 0.01
CA ALA A 72 -1.86 1.45 -0.84
C ALA A 72 -1.09 1.48 -2.16
N VAL A 73 -1.83 1.60 -3.27
CA VAL A 73 -1.28 1.73 -4.62
C VAL A 73 -1.78 3.02 -5.26
N PHE A 74 -0.94 3.61 -6.10
CA PHE A 74 -1.35 4.73 -6.92
C PHE A 74 -2.28 4.24 -8.02
N GLU A 75 -3.48 4.84 -8.16
CA GLU A 75 -4.39 4.56 -9.27
C GLU A 75 -5.07 5.84 -9.75
N GLN A 76 -4.98 6.14 -11.05
CA GLN A 76 -5.34 7.43 -11.63
C GLN A 76 -6.82 7.81 -11.47
N SER A 77 -7.74 6.83 -11.44
CA SER A 77 -9.19 7.08 -11.38
C SER A 77 -9.75 7.18 -9.96
N LYS A 78 -8.97 6.86 -8.92
CA LYS A 78 -9.41 6.96 -7.52
C LYS A 78 -9.30 8.37 -6.96
N ASN A 79 -10.13 8.63 -5.95
CA ASN A 79 -10.01 9.81 -5.10
C ASN A 79 -8.61 9.85 -4.48
N ASN A 80 -7.97 11.01 -4.56
CA ASN A 80 -6.60 11.22 -4.10
C ASN A 80 -5.56 10.26 -4.70
N PHE A 81 -5.92 9.57 -5.80
CA PHE A 81 -5.10 8.57 -6.48
C PHE A 81 -4.71 7.37 -5.61
N ILE A 82 -5.49 7.07 -4.57
CA ILE A 82 -5.20 5.99 -3.62
C ILE A 82 -6.21 4.86 -3.79
N MET A 83 -5.69 3.65 -3.98
CA MET A 83 -6.46 2.42 -3.85
C MET A 83 -5.80 1.51 -2.82
N PHE A 84 -6.57 1.00 -1.85
CA PHE A 84 -6.07 -0.02 -0.94
C PHE A 84 -6.36 -1.41 -1.50
N LEU A 85 -5.38 -2.29 -1.39
CA LEU A 85 -5.43 -3.65 -1.91
C LEU A 85 -4.85 -4.64 -0.91
N GLN A 86 -5.27 -5.90 -1.04
CA GLN A 86 -4.57 -7.01 -0.38
C GLN A 86 -3.21 -7.19 -1.06
N THR A 87 -2.15 -7.31 -0.27
CA THR A 87 -0.81 -7.63 -0.78
C THR A 87 -0.84 -8.98 -1.50
N SER A 88 -0.34 -9.01 -2.73
CA SER A 88 -0.30 -10.17 -3.62
C SER A 88 1.03 -10.23 -4.39
N PHE A 89 1.36 -11.40 -4.94
CA PHE A 89 2.60 -11.63 -5.67
C PHE A 89 2.64 -10.94 -7.04
N ASP A 90 1.55 -11.02 -7.82
CA ASP A 90 1.48 -10.49 -9.19
C ASP A 90 1.33 -8.96 -9.27
N GLY A 91 1.08 -8.31 -8.13
CA GLY A 91 0.93 -6.86 -8.05
C GLY A 91 -0.19 -6.29 -8.94
N GLU A 92 0.00 -5.05 -9.35
CA GLU A 92 -1.00 -4.18 -9.97
C GLU A 92 -0.45 -3.72 -11.30
N ASN A 93 -1.17 -4.02 -12.37
CA ASN A 93 -0.74 -3.80 -13.74
C ASN A 93 -1.89 -3.15 -14.52
N GLY A 94 -1.56 -2.26 -15.46
CA GLY A 94 -2.55 -1.56 -16.27
C GLY A 94 -2.23 -0.08 -16.38
N THR A 95 -2.76 0.57 -17.43
CA THR A 95 -2.51 1.98 -17.72
C THR A 95 -2.98 2.92 -16.60
N GLU A 96 -3.93 2.47 -15.79
CA GLU A 96 -4.47 3.19 -14.65
C GLU A 96 -3.48 3.35 -13.48
N TYR A 97 -2.44 2.50 -13.41
CA TYR A 97 -1.36 2.58 -12.42
C TYR A 97 -0.13 3.36 -12.94
N GLU A 98 -0.05 3.59 -14.25
CA GLU A 98 1.12 4.19 -14.91
C GLU A 98 1.10 5.74 -14.88
N LEU A 99 2.27 6.37 -14.74
CA LEU A 99 2.42 7.83 -14.85
C LEU A 99 3.58 8.24 -15.75
N ASN A 100 3.29 9.04 -16.77
CA ASN A 100 4.32 9.74 -17.54
C ASN A 100 4.82 11.00 -16.82
N PHE A 101 6.09 11.34 -16.99
CA PHE A 101 6.72 12.50 -16.37
C PHE A 101 6.18 13.80 -16.97
N THR A 102 5.27 14.44 -16.25
CA THR A 102 4.66 15.73 -16.60
C THR A 102 4.40 16.53 -15.34
N SER A 103 4.31 17.86 -15.45
CA SER A 103 4.01 18.71 -14.29
C SER A 103 2.64 18.42 -13.67
N GLU A 104 1.67 17.93 -14.44
CA GLU A 104 0.38 17.49 -13.92
C GLU A 104 0.52 16.20 -13.09
N ASN A 105 1.22 15.21 -13.63
CA ASN A 105 1.37 13.91 -12.97
C ASN A 105 2.29 13.99 -11.74
N ILE A 106 3.21 14.94 -11.69
CA ILE A 106 3.97 15.25 -10.47
C ILE A 106 3.01 15.64 -9.33
N LYS A 107 2.02 16.50 -9.61
CA LYS A 107 1.01 16.89 -8.60
C LYS A 107 0.15 15.70 -8.15
N LYS A 108 -0.19 14.79 -9.08
CA LYS A 108 -0.92 13.56 -8.74
C LYS A 108 -0.11 12.67 -7.82
N LEU A 109 1.17 12.43 -8.17
CA LEU A 109 2.08 11.66 -7.34
C LEU A 109 2.23 12.31 -5.96
N ASP A 110 2.38 13.63 -5.90
CA ASP A 110 2.50 14.34 -4.62
C ASP A 110 1.27 14.19 -3.74
N GLN A 111 0.08 14.23 -4.33
CA GLN A 111 -1.16 14.01 -3.62
C GLN A 111 -1.25 12.58 -3.06
N PHE A 112 -0.81 11.56 -3.82
CA PHE A 112 -0.70 10.19 -3.32
C PHE A 112 0.30 10.08 -2.17
N LEU A 113 1.49 10.68 -2.32
CA LEU A 113 2.58 10.57 -1.36
C LEU A 113 2.29 11.22 -0.01
N LYS A 114 1.33 12.14 0.07
CA LYS A 114 0.83 12.65 1.37
C LYS A 114 0.35 11.53 2.30
N LEU A 115 -0.18 10.42 1.76
CA LEU A 115 -0.61 9.29 2.59
C LEU A 115 0.56 8.68 3.36
N PRO A 116 1.59 8.10 2.73
CA PRO A 116 2.70 7.51 3.49
C PRO A 116 3.62 8.55 4.14
N ILE A 117 3.67 9.80 3.66
CA ILE A 117 4.57 10.82 4.20
C ILE A 117 3.97 11.56 5.40
N GLU A 118 2.73 12.02 5.30
CA GLU A 118 2.14 13.01 6.23
C GLU A 118 1.04 12.41 7.11
N SER A 119 0.23 11.47 6.57
CA SER A 119 -0.97 11.00 7.27
C SER A 119 -0.84 9.63 7.94
N GLY A 120 -0.32 8.63 7.23
CA GLY A 120 -0.45 7.23 7.64
C GLY A 120 -1.90 6.71 7.60
N TRP A 121 -2.11 5.49 8.07
CA TRP A 121 -3.44 4.85 8.16
C TRP A 121 -3.48 3.80 9.28
N ILE A 122 -4.70 3.33 9.57
CA ILE A 122 -4.99 2.26 10.52
C ILE A 122 -5.55 1.07 9.75
N GLU A 123 -5.03 -0.12 10.05
CA GLU A 123 -5.52 -1.40 9.57
C GLU A 123 -6.20 -2.14 10.72
N LYS A 124 -7.48 -2.47 10.55
CA LYS A 124 -8.24 -3.33 11.48
C LYS A 124 -8.37 -4.71 10.87
N LEU A 125 -7.52 -5.63 11.32
CA LEU A 125 -7.55 -7.02 10.87
C LEU A 125 -8.58 -7.81 11.68
N TYR A 126 -9.66 -8.21 11.03
CA TYR A 126 -10.73 -8.99 11.64
C TYR A 126 -10.45 -10.47 11.50
N LYS A 127 -10.47 -11.16 12.65
CA LYS A 127 -10.27 -12.60 12.76
C LYS A 127 -11.50 -13.26 13.36
N TYR A 128 -11.93 -14.36 12.75
CA TYR A 128 -12.99 -15.21 13.27
C TYR A 128 -12.48 -16.64 13.36
N LYS A 129 -12.67 -17.26 14.53
CA LYS A 129 -12.01 -18.52 14.90
C LYS A 129 -10.48 -18.38 14.78
N ASN A 130 -9.87 -18.99 13.77
CA ASN A 130 -8.42 -19.04 13.58
C ASN A 130 -7.93 -18.34 12.30
N GLY A 131 -8.81 -17.67 11.57
CA GLY A 131 -8.47 -17.05 10.28
C GLY A 131 -8.80 -15.56 10.25
N ALA A 132 -7.91 -14.78 9.64
CA ALA A 132 -8.27 -13.43 9.20
C ALA A 132 -9.17 -13.51 7.98
N TYR A 133 -10.24 -12.71 7.94
CA TYR A 133 -11.21 -12.74 6.84
C TYR A 133 -11.45 -11.39 6.18
N LYS A 134 -11.16 -10.29 6.87
CA LYS A 134 -11.18 -8.95 6.28
C LYS A 134 -10.22 -7.98 6.98
N ILE A 135 -9.89 -6.92 6.27
CA ILE A 135 -9.22 -5.73 6.79
C ILE A 135 -10.14 -4.53 6.53
N GLU A 136 -10.35 -3.71 7.55
CA GLU A 136 -10.89 -2.36 7.35
C GLU A 136 -9.76 -1.34 7.49
N ILE A 137 -9.66 -0.42 6.52
CA ILE A 137 -8.70 0.66 6.50
C ILE A 137 -9.38 1.95 6.92
N GLU A 138 -8.77 2.65 7.88
CA GLU A 138 -9.19 3.97 8.35
C GLU A 138 -8.03 4.96 8.22
N ASN A 139 -8.32 6.20 7.82
CA ASN A 139 -7.30 7.24 7.71
C ASN A 139 -7.16 8.03 9.02
N LEU A 140 -5.94 8.52 9.28
CA LEU A 140 -5.66 9.40 10.42
C LEU A 140 -6.00 10.88 10.13
N SER A 141 -6.00 11.30 8.86
CA SER A 141 -6.36 12.66 8.42
C SER A 141 -7.70 12.68 7.66
N ASN A 142 -8.48 13.75 7.88
CA ASN A 142 -9.69 14.05 7.13
C ASN A 142 -9.41 14.55 5.69
N ASP A 143 -8.15 14.85 5.36
CA ASP A 143 -7.76 15.34 4.03
C ASP A 143 -7.94 14.29 2.92
N PHE A 144 -8.12 13.03 3.32
CA PHE A 144 -8.41 11.91 2.44
C PHE A 144 -9.85 11.44 2.63
N GLU A 145 -10.74 11.87 1.74
CA GLU A 145 -12.09 11.27 1.59
C GLU A 145 -12.01 9.85 1.01
N ILE A 146 -11.44 8.93 1.79
CA ILE A 146 -11.54 7.50 1.57
C ILE A 146 -12.42 6.99 2.71
N ASN A 147 -13.73 6.92 2.45
CA ASN A 147 -14.66 6.24 3.37
C ASN A 147 -14.13 4.83 3.62
N ASN A 148 -14.10 4.39 4.89
CA ASN A 148 -13.59 3.10 5.37
C ASN A 148 -13.50 2.03 4.26
N CYS A 149 -12.28 1.68 3.86
CA CYS A 149 -12.08 0.70 2.81
C CYS A 149 -12.09 -0.71 3.42
N GLU A 150 -13.00 -1.57 2.94
CA GLU A 150 -13.03 -2.98 3.33
C GLU A 150 -12.33 -3.85 2.27
N ILE A 151 -11.34 -4.62 2.72
CA ILE A 151 -10.62 -5.61 1.92
C ILE A 151 -10.98 -6.99 2.44
N ILE A 152 -11.65 -7.79 1.62
CA ILE A 152 -11.95 -9.19 1.94
C ILE A 152 -10.72 -10.03 1.61
N LEU A 153 -10.20 -10.75 2.60
CA LEU A 153 -8.96 -11.50 2.45
C LEU A 153 -9.20 -12.82 1.71
N LEU A 154 -8.50 -12.98 0.60
CA LEU A 154 -8.31 -14.25 -0.07
C LEU A 154 -7.20 -15.05 0.65
N ASP A 155 -7.31 -16.38 0.61
CA ASP A 155 -6.23 -17.25 1.07
C ASP A 155 -5.00 -17.09 0.14
N ILE A 156 -3.80 -17.36 0.65
CA ILE A 156 -2.54 -17.26 -0.12
C ILE A 156 -2.63 -18.13 -1.38
N ALA A 157 -3.17 -19.36 -1.27
CA ALA A 157 -3.35 -20.24 -2.42
C ALA A 157 -4.38 -19.73 -3.45
N GLU A 158 -5.29 -18.84 -3.05
CA GLU A 158 -6.29 -18.21 -3.91
C GLU A 158 -5.79 -16.90 -4.53
N GLN A 159 -4.65 -16.35 -4.08
CA GLN A 159 -4.04 -15.16 -4.67
C GLN A 159 -3.35 -15.47 -6.00
N ASP A 160 -2.72 -16.64 -6.13
CA ASP A 160 -1.95 -17.02 -7.32
C ASP A 160 -2.86 -17.42 -8.51
N LEU A 161 -4.03 -18.01 -8.24
CA LEU A 161 -5.01 -18.43 -9.26
C LEU A 161 -6.44 -18.26 -8.74
N PRO A 162 -6.95 -17.01 -8.62
CA PRO A 162 -8.30 -16.78 -8.12
C PRO A 162 -9.33 -17.32 -9.12
N PHE A 163 -10.05 -18.39 -8.77
CA PHE A 163 -11.24 -18.75 -9.54
C PHE A 163 -12.34 -17.73 -9.23
N VAL A 164 -13.18 -17.41 -10.22
CA VAL A 164 -14.29 -16.44 -10.06
C VAL A 164 -15.22 -16.83 -8.89
N GLY A 165 -15.33 -18.12 -8.60
CA GLY A 165 -16.09 -18.65 -7.45
C GLY A 165 -15.48 -18.31 -6.09
N ASP A 166 -14.16 -18.16 -5.98
CA ASP A 166 -13.46 -17.98 -4.70
C ASP A 166 -13.74 -16.59 -4.13
N LYS A 167 -13.63 -15.54 -4.95
CA LYS A 167 -13.97 -14.17 -4.54
C LYS A 167 -15.43 -14.03 -4.09
N LEU A 168 -16.36 -14.71 -4.78
CA LEU A 168 -17.78 -14.70 -4.41
C LEU A 168 -18.03 -15.49 -3.11
N SER A 169 -17.41 -16.67 -2.98
CA SER A 169 -17.47 -17.49 -1.76
C SER A 169 -16.97 -16.74 -0.54
N ARG A 170 -15.84 -16.03 -0.67
CA ARG A 170 -15.28 -15.18 0.42
C ARG A 170 -16.23 -14.06 0.79
N LYS A 171 -16.82 -13.35 -0.18
CA LYS A 171 -17.85 -12.33 0.08
C LYS A 171 -19.04 -12.88 0.85
N ILE A 172 -19.54 -14.05 0.44
CA ILE A 172 -20.65 -14.71 1.11
C ILE A 172 -20.27 -15.08 2.55
N ASN A 173 -19.09 -15.68 2.75
CA ASN A 173 -18.60 -16.05 4.08
C ASN A 173 -18.42 -14.83 4.99
N THR A 174 -17.80 -13.75 4.50
CA THR A 174 -17.66 -12.48 5.25
C THR A 174 -19.03 -11.95 5.66
N PHE A 175 -20.01 -11.92 4.75
CA PHE A 175 -21.37 -11.49 5.06
C PHE A 175 -22.01 -12.35 6.18
N PHE A 176 -21.85 -13.67 6.13
CA PHE A 176 -22.38 -14.55 7.17
C PHE A 176 -21.67 -14.36 8.52
N ILE A 177 -20.35 -14.16 8.52
CA ILE A 177 -19.59 -13.87 9.73
C ILE A 177 -20.09 -12.55 10.35
N ASP A 178 -20.12 -11.46 9.58
CA ASP A 178 -20.50 -10.14 10.09
C ASP A 178 -21.94 -10.10 10.62
N LYS A 179 -22.85 -10.87 10.00
CA LYS A 179 -24.27 -10.87 10.36
C LYS A 179 -24.64 -11.81 11.49
N PHE A 180 -23.97 -12.96 11.61
CA PHE A 180 -24.42 -14.04 12.50
C PHE A 180 -23.40 -14.48 13.54
N ALA A 181 -22.10 -14.16 13.37
CA ALA A 181 -21.13 -14.43 14.41
C ALA A 181 -21.36 -13.51 15.61
N LYS A 182 -21.28 -14.07 16.83
CA LYS A 182 -21.28 -13.24 18.04
C LYS A 182 -20.01 -12.40 18.07
N LYS A 183 -20.15 -11.11 18.40
CA LYS A 183 -19.02 -10.15 18.47
C LYS A 183 -17.87 -10.63 19.37
N GLU A 184 -18.18 -11.32 20.47
CA GLU A 184 -17.17 -11.91 21.39
C GLU A 184 -16.23 -12.92 20.71
N ASN A 185 -16.65 -13.52 19.59
CA ASN A 185 -15.85 -14.46 18.80
C ASN A 185 -15.07 -13.79 17.66
N ILE A 186 -15.20 -12.47 17.51
CA ILE A 186 -14.48 -11.69 16.51
C ILE A 186 -13.34 -10.97 17.23
N LYS A 187 -12.11 -11.32 16.88
CA LYS A 187 -10.92 -10.60 17.35
C LYS A 187 -10.56 -9.53 16.33
N VAL A 188 -10.29 -8.31 16.81
CA VAL A 188 -9.79 -7.22 15.98
C VAL A 188 -8.37 -6.91 16.40
N GLU A 189 -7.43 -6.99 15.47
CA GLU A 189 -6.05 -6.54 15.65
C GLU A 189 -5.87 -5.21 14.93
N ILE A 190 -5.47 -4.18 15.69
CA ILE A 190 -5.30 -2.83 15.18
C ILE A 190 -3.81 -2.61 14.91
N THR A 191 -3.50 -2.26 13.68
CA THR A 191 -2.16 -1.89 13.24
C THR A 191 -2.16 -0.46 12.76
N GLU A 192 -1.36 0.38 13.39
CA GLU A 192 -1.06 1.72 12.90
C GLU A 192 0.12 1.64 11.91
N VAL A 193 -0.07 2.24 10.73
CA VAL A 193 0.99 2.53 9.77
C VAL A 193 1.29 4.01 9.87
N LYS A 194 2.41 4.31 10.52
CA LYS A 194 2.77 5.69 10.84
C LYS A 194 3.27 6.43 9.60
N PRO A 195 2.98 7.74 9.51
CA PRO A 195 3.61 8.58 8.51
C PRO A 195 5.13 8.61 8.71
N ILE A 196 5.84 8.93 7.63
CA ILE A 196 7.30 8.98 7.61
C ILE A 196 7.85 10.15 8.45
N GLU A 197 7.07 11.22 8.69
CA GLU A 197 7.52 12.52 9.20
C GLU A 197 8.64 12.48 10.26
N ASN A 198 9.87 12.60 9.75
CA ASN A 198 11.08 13.06 10.42
C ASN A 198 11.98 13.61 9.29
N LYS A 199 11.71 14.85 8.88
CA LYS A 199 12.61 15.57 7.97
C LYS A 199 13.94 15.77 8.69
N LYS A 200 15.05 15.70 7.95
CA LYS A 200 16.36 16.10 8.49
C LYS A 200 16.21 17.50 9.10
N THR A 201 16.35 17.61 10.41
CA THR A 201 16.48 18.93 11.05
C THR A 201 17.79 19.53 10.57
N ASN A 202 17.72 20.61 9.80
CA ASN A 202 18.91 21.42 9.50
C ASN A 202 19.43 21.96 10.85
N ALA A 203 20.53 21.38 11.35
CA ALA A 203 21.31 21.92 12.45
C ALA A 203 22.27 22.99 11.93
#